data_AF-A0A1Y3B827-F1
#
_entry.id   AF-A0A1Y3B827-F1
#
_cell.length_a   1.000
_cell.length_b   1.000
_cell.length_c   1.000
_cell.angle_alpha   90.00
_cell.angle_beta   90.00
_cell.angle_gamma   90.00
#
_symmetry.space_group_name_H-M   'P 1'
#
loop_
_entity.id
_entity.type
_entity.pdbx_description
1 polymer ?
#
loop_
_entity_poly.entity_id
_entity_poly.type
_entity_poly.pdbx_seq_one_letter_code
_entity_poly.pdbx_strand_id
1 'polypeptide(L)' 'NASNFSISPPNRARIQYKTTYACEHRELQLNCEPNESIHLVRANYGRFSLSICNDGGRLDLSVMCMSYRSFLIMSDR' A
#
# COMPACT_ATOMS: atom_id res chain seq x y z
N ASN A 1 21.09 43.03 8.01
CA ASN A 1 21.02 41.91 8.97
C ASN A 1 19.70 41.18 8.82
N ALA A 2 19.62 40.25 7.87
CA ALA A 2 18.48 39.34 7.73
C ALA A 2 18.88 38.02 8.40
N SER A 3 18.20 37.70 9.49
CA SER A 3 18.41 36.47 10.28
C SER A 3 18.01 35.27 9.42
N ASN A 4 18.97 34.40 9.12
CA ASN A 4 18.74 33.09 8.52
C ASN A 4 17.95 32.21 9.49
N PHE A 5 16.63 32.20 9.36
CA PHE A 5 15.80 31.15 9.93
C PHE A 5 15.78 29.97 8.96
N SER A 6 16.72 29.06 9.11
CA SER A 6 16.61 27.71 8.56
C SER A 6 15.45 27.01 9.27
N ILE A 7 14.26 27.09 8.69
CA ILE A 7 13.11 26.27 9.08
C ILE A 7 13.40 24.87 8.55
N SER A 8 14.30 24.15 9.23
CA SER A 8 14.42 22.71 9.07
C SER A 8 13.09 22.12 9.54
N PRO A 9 12.30 21.43 8.71
CA PRO A 9 11.11 20.77 9.18
C PRO A 9 11.50 19.82 10.32
N PRO A 10 10.71 19.73 11.41
CA PRO A 10 11.01 18.81 12.49
C PRO A 10 11.20 17.42 11.90
N ASN A 11 12.23 16.73 12.37
CA ASN A 11 12.63 15.39 11.95
C ASN A 11 11.49 14.41 12.27
N ARG A 12 10.42 14.44 11.48
CA ARG A 12 9.43 13.39 11.41
C ARG A 12 10.23 12.21 10.89
N ALA A 13 10.59 11.29 11.79
CA ALA A 13 11.02 9.96 11.40
C ALA A 13 10.16 9.55 10.21
N ARG A 14 10.77 9.42 9.03
CA ARG A 14 10.03 9.25 7.78
C ARG A 14 9.18 8.00 7.92
N ILE A 15 7.87 8.17 8.08
CA ILE A 15 6.93 7.05 8.06
C ILE A 15 7.12 6.37 6.71
N GLN A 16 7.69 5.17 6.72
CA GLN A 16 7.94 4.41 5.50
C GLN A 16 6.66 3.67 5.12
N TYR A 17 6.09 4.06 3.98
CA TYR A 17 4.97 3.34 3.40
C TYR A 17 5.52 2.19 2.54
N LYS A 18 5.11 0.97 2.86
CA LYS A 18 5.34 -0.22 2.02
C LYS A 18 4.04 -0.55 1.30
N THR A 19 4.10 -0.70 -0.03
CA THR A 19 2.99 -1.18 -0.85
C THR A 19 3.42 -2.48 -1.51
N THR A 20 2.59 -3.50 -1.41
CA THR A 20 2.80 -4.80 -2.05
C THR A 20 1.46 -5.36 -2.51
N TYR A 21 1.50 -6.36 -3.37
CA TYR A 21 0.33 -7.02 -3.92
C TYR A 21 0.64 -8.49 -4.20
N ALA A 22 -0.40 -9.32 -4.18
CA ALA A 22 -0.38 -10.68 -4.69
C ALA A 22 -1.51 -10.82 -5.71
N CYS A 23 -1.30 -11.65 -6.72
CA CYS A 23 -2.37 -12.01 -7.65
C CYS A 23 -3.34 -12.99 -7.00
N GLU A 24 -4.54 -13.09 -7.56
CA GLU A 24 -5.55 -14.02 -7.09
C GLU A 24 -4.99 -15.45 -6.94
N HIS A 25 -5.41 -16.14 -5.88
CA HIS A 25 -4.93 -17.48 -5.49
C HIS A 25 -3.45 -17.55 -5.06
N ARG A 26 -2.77 -16.43 -4.89
CA ARG A 26 -1.42 -16.37 -4.30
C ARG A 26 -1.47 -15.77 -2.90
N GLU A 27 -0.52 -16.17 -2.07
CA GLU A 27 -0.36 -15.65 -0.72
C GLU A 27 0.35 -14.29 -0.75
N LEU A 28 -0.16 -13.33 0.04
CA LEU A 28 0.49 -12.05 0.27
C LEU A 28 1.17 -12.06 1.65
N GLN A 29 2.48 -11.87 1.68
CA GLN A 29 3.25 -11.77 2.91
C GLN A 29 3.58 -10.31 3.24
N LEU A 30 3.28 -9.88 4.46
CA LEU A 30 3.60 -8.57 4.98
C LEU A 30 4.59 -8.72 6.14
N ASN A 31 5.75 -8.07 6.02
CA ASN A 31 6.80 -8.13 7.02
C ASN A 31 7.30 -6.72 7.36
N CYS A 32 7.59 -6.53 8.64
CA CYS A 32 8.24 -5.34 9.19
C CYS A 32 9.64 -5.69 9.68
N GLU A 33 10.49 -4.69 9.86
CA GLU A 33 11.79 -4.92 10.51
C GLU A 33 11.59 -5.31 11.98
N PRO A 34 12.59 -5.92 12.64
CA PRO A 34 12.49 -6.22 14.07
C PRO A 34 12.12 -4.97 14.88
N ASN A 35 11.17 -5.12 15.80
CA ASN A 35 10.59 -4.06 16.65
C ASN A 35 9.69 -3.04 15.92
N GLU A 36 9.31 -3.28 14.66
CA GLU A 36 8.28 -2.51 13.96
C GLU A 36 6.96 -3.30 13.91
N SER A 37 5.85 -2.57 13.78
CA SER A 37 4.51 -3.15 13.62
C SER A 37 3.87 -2.72 12.29
N ILE A 38 3.00 -3.57 11.76
CA ILE A 38 2.22 -3.25 10.57
C ILE A 38 1.11 -2.28 10.98
N HIS A 39 1.09 -1.10 10.35
CA HIS A 39 -0.03 -0.17 10.44
C HIS A 39 -0.72 -0.09 9.08
N LEU A 40 -1.90 -0.71 8.95
CA LEU A 40 -2.62 -0.76 7.69
C LEU A 40 -3.13 0.64 7.29
N VAL A 41 -2.73 1.11 6.11
CA VAL A 41 -3.16 2.41 5.57
C VAL A 41 -4.29 2.23 4.56
N ARG A 42 -4.18 1.24 3.68
CA ARG A 42 -5.16 0.86 2.66
C ARG A 42 -5.06 -0.63 2.38
N ALA A 43 -6.19 -1.25 2.02
CA ALA A 43 -6.23 -2.58 1.45
C ALA A 43 -7.35 -2.68 0.42
N ASN A 44 -7.12 -3.44 -0.65
CA ASN A 44 -8.12 -3.77 -1.64
C ASN A 44 -7.92 -5.19 -2.15
N TYR A 45 -8.97 -5.99 -2.11
CA TYR A 45 -9.13 -7.17 -2.93
C TYR A 45 -9.95 -6.79 -4.16
N GLY A 46 -9.29 -6.71 -5.32
CA GLY A 46 -9.88 -6.19 -6.55
C GLY A 46 -8.80 -5.76 -7.55
N ARG A 47 -9.09 -4.76 -8.38
CA ARG A 47 -8.22 -4.32 -9.47
C ARG A 47 -8.38 -2.83 -9.77
N PHE A 48 -7.27 -2.10 -9.65
CA PHE A 48 -7.14 -0.67 -10.04
C PHE A 48 -6.08 -0.42 -11.12
N SER A 49 -5.35 -1.45 -11.54
CA SER A 49 -4.37 -1.36 -12.62
C SER A 49 -4.58 -2.49 -13.61
N LEU A 50 -4.53 -2.14 -14.90
CA LEU A 50 -4.55 -3.11 -16.00
C LEU A 50 -3.22 -3.86 -16.13
N SER A 51 -2.10 -3.29 -15.64
CA SER A 51 -0.77 -3.88 -15.79
C SER A 51 -0.40 -4.90 -14.71
N ILE A 52 -1.10 -4.92 -13.57
CA ILE A 52 -0.81 -5.83 -12.45
C ILE A 52 -1.60 -7.11 -12.65
N CYS A 53 -1.00 -8.30 -12.48
CA CYS A 53 -1.70 -9.59 -12.59
C CYS A 53 -2.52 -9.72 -13.89
N ASN A 54 -1.90 -9.39 -15.03
CA ASN A 54 -2.51 -9.41 -16.36
C ASN A 54 -1.54 -10.03 -17.37
N ASP A 55 -1.05 -11.23 -17.07
CA ASP A 55 -0.03 -11.91 -17.87
C ASP A 55 -0.51 -12.17 -19.31
N GLY A 56 -1.82 -12.28 -19.52
CA GLY A 56 -2.44 -12.45 -20.83
C GLY A 56 -2.71 -11.16 -21.62
N GLY A 57 -2.33 -9.98 -21.09
CA GLY A 57 -2.48 -8.71 -21.81
C GLY A 57 -3.93 -8.35 -22.16
N ARG A 58 -4.89 -8.80 -21.35
CA ARG A 58 -6.32 -8.54 -21.56
C ARG A 58 -6.60 -7.05 -21.41
N LEU A 59 -7.38 -6.49 -22.34
CA LEU A 59 -7.75 -5.07 -22.36
C LEU A 59 -9.16 -4.81 -21.82
N ASP A 60 -9.95 -5.86 -21.62
CA ASP A 60 -11.35 -5.81 -21.20
C ASP A 60 -11.54 -6.00 -19.68
N LEU A 61 -10.45 -6.01 -18.90
CA LEU A 61 -10.52 -6.13 -17.45
C LEU A 61 -11.02 -4.82 -16.81
N SER A 62 -11.96 -4.92 -15.88
CA SER A 62 -12.38 -3.76 -15.09
C SER A 62 -11.27 -3.30 -14.13
N VAL A 63 -10.93 -2.02 -14.18
CA VAL A 63 -10.03 -1.34 -13.23
C VAL A 63 -10.78 -0.54 -12.17
N MET A 64 -12.09 -0.73 -12.06
CA MET A 64 -12.96 -0.16 -11.02
C MET A 64 -13.52 -1.28 -10.13
N CYS A 65 -12.66 -2.23 -9.76
CA CYS A 65 -13.05 -3.38 -8.95
C CYS A 65 -12.50 -3.22 -7.52
N MET A 66 -13.39 -3.12 -6.54
CA MET A 66 -13.04 -2.95 -5.13
C MET A 66 -13.97 -3.76 -4.24
N SER A 67 -13.41 -4.33 -3.18
CA SER A 67 -14.19 -4.85 -2.05
C SER A 67 -14.05 -3.94 -0.83
N TYR A 68 -15.15 -3.37 -0.35
CA TYR A 68 -15.17 -2.50 0.84
C TYR A 68 -14.75 -3.22 2.14
N ARG A 69 -14.88 -4.56 2.18
CA ARG A 69 -14.48 -5.35 3.35
C ARG A 69 -12.98 -5.61 3.42
N SER A 70 -12.22 -5.31 2.36
CA SER A 70 -10.79 -5.63 2.28
C SER A 70 -10.00 -5.03 3.43
N PHE A 71 -10.26 -3.77 3.78
CA PHE A 71 -9.60 -3.11 4.90
C PHE A 71 -9.91 -3.80 6.22
N LEU A 72 -11.20 -4.03 6.51
CA LEU A 72 -11.64 -4.68 7.75
C LEU A 72 -11.04 -6.08 7.92
N ILE A 73 -11.03 -6.87 6.84
CA ILE A 73 -10.48 -8.23 6.86
C ILE A 73 -8.97 -8.19 7.11
N MET A 74 -8.24 -7.30 6.43
CA MET A 74 -6.78 -7.19 6.61
C MET A 74 -6.39 -6.60 7.98
N SER A 75 -7.25 -5.78 8.59
CA SER A 75 -7.02 -5.26 9.95
C SER A 75 -7.25 -6.29 11.05
N ASP A 76 -7.95 -7.40 10.75
CA ASP A 76 -8.27 -8.48 11.71
C ASP A 76 -7.23 -9.62 11.70
N ARG A 77 -6.26 -9.58 10.77
CA ARG A 77 -5.21 -10.60 10.59
C ARG A 77 -3.91 -10.17 11.23
#